data_AF-A0A832WCS5-F1
#
_entry.id   AF-A0A832WCS5-F1
#
_cell.length_a   1.000
_cell.length_b   1.000
_cell.length_c   1.000
_cell.angle_alpha   90.00
_cell.angle_beta   90.00
_cell.angle_gamma   90.00
#
_symmetry.space_group_name_H-M   'P 1'
#
loop_
_entity.id
_entity.type
_entity.pdbx_description
1 polymer ?
#
loop_
_entity_poly.entity_id
_entity_poly.type
_entity_poly.pdbx_seq_one_letter_code
_entity_poly.pdbx_strand_id
1 'polypeptide(L)'
;MVWRHGVGRVATLTTFSSGNNLGELLDKKNSRLITRIVNWAIADPERKNDFFVDIRDARIGKSVEIVVRTKKYPKVQGLEFSKIDKDTYRAYYTNTETGFKSVLGAVYGVNYDMEYQYLGFNPDLETLVSATNGKLFQPEQIDEIVEHVKSVSRRVISERTSFRNIFLIAALILIVIEIVGRRIRETWFKRH
;
A
#
# COMPACT_ATOMS: atom_id res chain seq x y z
N MET A 1 -18.09 -16.23 31.48
CA MET A 1 -17.71 -16.21 32.91
C MET A 1 -16.23 -16.42 33.03
N VAL A 2 -15.58 -15.80 34.01
CA VAL A 2 -14.13 -15.89 34.20
C VAL A 2 -13.85 -16.09 35.69
N TRP A 3 -13.05 -17.09 36.03
CA TRP A 3 -12.63 -17.31 37.42
C TRP A 3 -11.18 -17.78 37.49
N ARG A 4 -10.66 -17.82 38.72
CA ARG A 4 -9.32 -18.33 39.04
C ARG A 4 -9.45 -19.54 39.95
N HIS A 5 -8.71 -20.60 39.66
CA HIS A 5 -8.59 -21.76 40.53
C HIS A 5 -7.10 -22.04 40.77
N GLY A 6 -6.64 -21.74 41.98
CA GLY A 6 -5.21 -21.75 42.31
C GLY A 6 -4.39 -20.79 41.42
N VAL A 7 -3.42 -21.34 40.68
CA VAL A 7 -2.57 -20.60 39.73
C VAL A 7 -3.20 -20.54 38.33
N GLY A 8 -4.22 -21.35 38.06
CA GLY A 8 -4.89 -21.46 36.77
C GLY A 8 -5.99 -20.40 36.56
N ARG A 9 -6.18 -20.02 35.30
CA ARG A 9 -7.24 -19.12 34.84
C ARG A 9 -8.23 -19.92 34.01
N VAL A 10 -9.51 -19.75 34.28
CA VAL A 10 -10.57 -20.42 33.53
C VAL A 10 -11.51 -19.38 32.96
N ALA A 11 -11.82 -19.51 31.68
CA ALA A 11 -12.78 -18.69 30.98
C ALA A 11 -13.79 -19.62 30.28
N THR A 12 -15.07 -19.34 30.47
CA THR A 12 -16.17 -20.03 29.79
C THR A 12 -16.94 -19.03 28.97
N LEU A 13 -17.10 -19.35 27.68
CA LEU A 13 -17.85 -18.56 26.72
C LEU A 13 -18.95 -19.45 26.14
N THR A 14 -20.20 -19.00 26.27
CA THR A 14 -21.36 -19.66 25.68
C THR A 14 -21.88 -18.75 24.57
N THR A 15 -22.09 -19.33 23.38
CA THR A 15 -22.66 -18.62 22.23
C THR A 15 -23.84 -19.43 21.72
N PHE A 16 -24.87 -18.75 21.23
CA PHE A 16 -26.01 -19.39 20.59
C PHE A 16 -25.83 -19.26 19.07
N SER A 17 -25.90 -20.39 18.37
CA SER A 17 -25.91 -20.44 16.92
C SER A 17 -27.06 -21.32 16.46
N SER A 18 -27.68 -20.96 15.35
CA SER A 18 -28.76 -21.75 14.73
C SER A 18 -28.25 -23.03 14.03
N GLY A 19 -26.94 -23.22 13.92
CA GLY A 19 -26.30 -24.45 13.45
C GLY A 19 -25.32 -25.07 14.46
N ASN A 20 -24.84 -26.28 14.20
CA ASN A 20 -23.81 -26.98 14.99
C ASN A 20 -22.40 -26.36 14.85
N ASN A 21 -22.31 -25.04 14.94
CA ASN A 21 -21.07 -24.29 14.83
C ASN A 21 -21.05 -23.15 15.86
N LEU A 22 -19.93 -22.44 15.94
CA LEU A 22 -19.78 -21.28 16.82
C LEU A 22 -20.46 -20.00 16.27
N GLY A 23 -21.17 -20.09 15.14
CA GLY A 23 -21.98 -19.01 14.55
C GLY A 23 -21.18 -17.73 14.30
N GLU A 24 -21.81 -16.59 14.61
CA GLU A 24 -21.26 -15.23 14.50
C GLU A 24 -19.98 -15.02 15.33
N LEU A 25 -19.63 -15.95 16.24
CA LEU A 25 -18.40 -15.87 17.03
C LEU A 25 -17.14 -16.07 16.17
N LEU A 26 -17.25 -16.76 15.02
CA LEU A 26 -16.13 -17.01 14.11
C LEU A 26 -15.98 -15.96 13.01
N ASP A 27 -16.84 -14.94 12.97
CA ASP A 27 -16.72 -13.88 11.97
C ASP A 27 -15.42 -13.09 12.13
N LYS A 28 -14.99 -12.44 11.04
CA LYS A 28 -13.74 -11.66 10.97
C LYS A 28 -13.60 -10.62 12.09
N LYS A 29 -14.71 -10.07 12.58
CA LYS A 29 -14.74 -9.11 13.69
C LYS A 29 -14.71 -9.80 15.07
N ASN A 30 -15.51 -10.85 15.25
CA ASN A 30 -15.78 -11.45 16.57
C ASN A 30 -14.77 -12.54 16.96
N SER A 31 -14.12 -13.19 15.99
CA SER A 31 -13.09 -14.22 16.23
C SER A 31 -11.93 -13.73 17.09
N ARG A 32 -11.65 -12.42 17.08
CA ARG A 32 -10.67 -11.76 17.97
C ARG A 32 -10.97 -11.98 19.46
N LEU A 33 -12.23 -12.16 19.83
CA LEU A 33 -12.63 -12.44 21.22
C LEU A 33 -12.07 -13.77 21.69
N ILE A 34 -12.09 -14.81 20.83
CA ILE A 34 -11.55 -16.13 21.14
C ILE A 34 -10.05 -16.01 21.41
N THR A 35 -9.29 -15.37 20.51
CA THR A 35 -7.84 -15.16 20.68
C THR A 35 -7.52 -14.39 21.95
N ARG A 36 -8.30 -13.35 22.29
CA ARG A 36 -8.12 -12.58 23.53
C ARG A 36 -8.39 -13.42 24.79
N ILE A 37 -9.42 -14.26 24.77
CA ILE A 37 -9.75 -15.16 25.89
C ILE A 37 -8.63 -16.19 26.09
N VAL A 38 -8.13 -16.79 25.00
CA VAL A 38 -7.02 -17.75 25.05
C VAL A 38 -5.76 -17.09 25.60
N ASN A 39 -5.37 -15.92 25.07
CA ASN A 39 -4.22 -15.16 25.57
C ASN A 39 -4.38 -14.81 27.06
N TRP A 40 -5.57 -14.43 27.50
CA TRP A 40 -5.84 -14.14 28.89
C TRP A 40 -5.72 -15.38 29.79
N ALA A 41 -6.20 -16.53 29.30
CA ALA A 41 -6.18 -17.80 30.02
C ALA A 41 -4.75 -18.36 30.19
N ILE A 42 -3.92 -18.30 29.14
CA ILE A 42 -2.50 -18.70 29.19
C ILE A 42 -1.71 -17.79 30.13
N ALA A 43 -2.07 -16.49 30.18
CA ALA A 43 -1.34 -15.46 30.90
C ALA A 43 0.12 -15.33 30.41
N ASP A 44 0.91 -14.53 31.12
CA ASP A 44 2.34 -14.39 30.83
C ASP A 44 3.11 -15.61 31.40
N PRO A 45 3.70 -16.47 30.54
CA PRO A 45 4.45 -17.66 30.97
C PRO A 45 5.71 -17.30 31.78
N GLU A 46 6.27 -16.12 31.54
CA GLU A 46 7.51 -15.65 32.17
C GLU A 46 7.31 -15.24 33.64
N ARG A 47 6.07 -15.24 34.13
CA ARG A 47 5.71 -14.78 35.49
C ARG A 47 6.48 -15.50 36.62
N LYS A 48 6.84 -16.77 36.42
CA LYS A 48 7.57 -17.58 37.41
C LYS A 48 9.09 -17.55 37.23
N ASN A 49 9.61 -16.92 36.17
CA ASN A 49 11.03 -16.85 35.94
C ASN A 49 11.67 -15.80 36.87
N ASP A 50 12.75 -16.22 37.52
CA ASP A 50 13.55 -15.37 38.42
C ASP A 50 14.36 -14.32 37.64
N PHE A 51 14.58 -14.57 36.34
CA PHE A 51 15.26 -13.68 35.42
C PHE A 51 14.41 -13.51 34.15
N PHE A 52 14.04 -12.28 33.85
CA PHE A 52 13.29 -11.93 32.64
C PHE A 52 13.67 -10.53 32.18
N VAL A 53 13.78 -10.33 30.87
CA VAL A 53 14.13 -9.05 30.25
C VAL A 53 13.05 -8.72 29.23
N ASP A 54 12.33 -7.63 29.48
CA ASP A 54 11.31 -7.09 28.59
C ASP A 54 11.85 -5.84 27.91
N ILE A 55 11.93 -5.89 26.58
CA ILE A 55 12.37 -4.78 25.75
C ILE A 55 11.41 -4.73 24.56
N ARG A 56 10.75 -3.58 24.41
CA ARG A 56 9.89 -3.32 23.25
C ARG A 56 10.76 -2.93 22.07
N ASP A 57 10.26 -3.17 20.85
CA ASP A 57 10.94 -2.69 19.65
C ASP A 57 11.16 -1.18 19.73
N ALA A 58 12.36 -0.78 19.34
CA ALA A 58 12.85 0.59 19.43
C ALA A 58 12.87 1.25 18.06
N ARG A 59 13.06 2.57 18.08
CA ARG A 59 13.34 3.35 16.87
C ARG A 59 14.60 4.16 17.06
N ILE A 60 15.29 4.42 15.95
CA ILE A 60 16.49 5.25 15.95
C ILE A 60 16.20 6.63 16.56
N GLY A 61 17.06 7.10 17.45
CA GLY A 61 16.92 8.40 18.11
C GLY A 61 15.79 8.50 19.15
N LYS A 62 15.03 7.42 19.40
CA LYS A 62 14.01 7.38 20.47
C LYS A 62 14.52 6.55 21.65
N SER A 63 14.17 7.01 22.86
CA SER A 63 14.46 6.28 24.08
C SER A 63 13.56 5.04 24.19
N VAL A 64 14.17 3.86 24.35
CA VAL A 64 13.49 2.60 24.62
C VAL A 64 13.57 2.28 26.12
N GLU A 65 12.47 1.78 26.66
CA GLU A 65 12.41 1.27 28.03
C GLU A 65 12.88 -0.19 28.07
N ILE A 66 13.82 -0.47 28.97
CA ILE A 66 14.34 -1.80 29.24
C ILE A 66 13.91 -2.16 30.66
N VAL A 67 13.07 -3.18 30.81
CA VAL A 67 12.61 -3.67 32.11
C VAL A 67 13.25 -5.03 32.37
N VAL A 68 13.95 -5.15 33.49
CA VAL A 68 14.68 -6.36 33.87
C VAL A 68 14.19 -6.82 35.22
N ARG A 69 13.73 -8.07 35.29
CA ARG A 69 13.42 -8.75 36.54
C ARG A 69 14.61 -9.63 36.94
N THR A 70 15.16 -9.41 38.12
CA THR A 70 16.33 -10.13 38.64
C THR A 70 16.46 -9.96 40.15
N LYS A 71 16.93 -11.00 40.84
CA LYS A 71 17.24 -10.95 42.29
C LYS A 71 18.51 -10.14 42.59
N LYS A 72 19.39 -9.97 41.61
CA LYS A 72 20.66 -9.23 41.72
C LYS A 72 20.60 -7.96 40.89
N TYR A 73 21.21 -6.87 41.38
CA TYR A 73 21.26 -5.62 40.64
C TYR A 73 21.91 -5.82 39.25
N PRO A 74 21.21 -5.51 38.13
CA PRO A 74 21.73 -5.70 36.80
C PRO A 74 22.83 -4.67 36.50
N LYS A 75 23.98 -5.12 36.00
CA LYS A 75 25.09 -4.27 35.58
C LYS A 75 25.33 -4.45 34.09
N VAL A 76 25.04 -3.42 33.31
CA VAL A 76 25.32 -3.36 31.87
C VAL A 76 26.05 -2.06 31.58
N GLN A 77 27.10 -2.12 30.76
CA GLN A 77 27.86 -0.93 30.40
C GLN A 77 26.98 0.05 29.61
N GLY A 78 26.96 1.33 30.02
CA GLY A 78 26.20 2.38 29.35
C GLY A 78 24.70 2.42 29.69
N LEU A 79 24.23 1.60 30.63
CA LEU A 79 22.84 1.62 31.11
C LEU A 79 22.79 1.83 32.62
N GLU A 80 22.01 2.82 33.04
CA GLU A 80 21.72 3.05 34.45
C GLU A 80 20.34 2.50 34.81
N PHE A 81 20.32 1.55 35.75
CA PHE A 81 19.09 0.90 36.18
C PHE A 81 18.54 1.53 37.46
N SER A 82 17.30 2.01 37.37
CA SER A 82 16.49 2.43 38.50
C SER A 82 15.65 1.27 39.02
N LYS A 83 15.53 1.11 40.34
CA LYS A 83 14.69 0.07 40.94
C LYS A 83 13.24 0.55 41.01
N ILE A 84 12.33 -0.19 40.39
CA ILE A 84 10.89 0.15 40.36
C ILE A 84 10.04 -0.77 41.24
N ASP A 85 10.50 -1.99 41.51
CA ASP A 85 9.84 -2.97 42.38
C ASP A 85 10.88 -3.88 43.05
N LYS A 86 10.46 -4.80 43.94
CA LYS A 86 11.33 -5.66 44.76
C LYS A 86 12.45 -6.34 43.98
N ASP A 87 12.14 -6.88 42.81
CA ASP A 87 13.08 -7.58 41.92
C ASP A 87 13.01 -7.03 40.48
N THR A 88 12.49 -5.82 40.28
CA THR A 88 12.28 -5.23 38.94
C THR A 88 13.02 -3.90 38.80
N TYR A 89 13.77 -3.79 37.72
CA TYR A 89 14.64 -2.67 37.40
C TYR A 89 14.29 -2.10 36.03
N ARG A 90 14.44 -0.79 35.86
CA ARG A 90 14.15 -0.06 34.64
C ARG A 90 15.34 0.78 34.22
N ALA A 91 15.72 0.67 32.96
CA ALA A 91 16.67 1.57 32.31
C ALA A 91 16.08 2.15 31.03
N TYR A 92 16.66 3.26 30.58
CA TYR A 92 16.36 3.88 29.31
C TYR A 92 17.59 3.88 28.43
N TYR A 93 17.41 3.62 27.15
CA TYR A 93 18.49 3.61 26.17
C TYR A 93 18.05 4.24 24.86
N THR A 94 18.92 5.04 24.25
CA THR A 94 18.65 5.62 22.93
C THR A 94 19.56 4.97 21.91
N ASN A 95 18.98 4.27 20.95
CA ASN A 95 19.74 3.60 19.89
C ASN A 95 20.11 4.61 18.80
N THR A 96 21.39 4.61 18.40
CA THR A 96 21.92 5.44 17.32
C THR A 96 21.97 4.72 15.98
N GLU A 97 21.79 3.39 15.97
CA GLU A 97 21.90 2.54 14.79
C GLU A 97 20.67 1.63 14.67
N THR A 98 20.22 1.39 13.44
CA THR A 98 19.16 0.44 13.12
C THR A 98 19.67 -1.02 13.14
N GLY A 99 18.75 -1.98 13.24
CA GLY A 99 19.05 -3.41 13.18
C GLY A 99 18.67 -4.17 14.45
N PHE A 100 19.11 -5.42 14.56
CA PHE A 100 18.88 -6.23 15.75
C PHE A 100 19.96 -5.96 16.79
N LYS A 101 19.55 -5.65 18.01
CA LYS A 101 20.45 -5.46 19.16
C LYS A 101 20.07 -6.44 20.26
N SER A 102 21.03 -6.78 21.12
CA SER A 102 20.78 -7.67 22.26
C SER A 102 21.24 -7.03 23.55
N VAL A 103 20.40 -7.08 24.58
CA VAL A 103 20.71 -6.65 25.94
C VAL A 103 20.31 -7.76 26.90
N LEU A 104 21.26 -8.20 27.73
CA LEU A 104 21.02 -9.22 28.76
C LEU A 104 20.39 -10.53 28.22
N GLY A 105 20.70 -10.88 26.96
CA GLY A 105 20.19 -12.07 26.28
C GLY A 105 18.84 -11.89 25.56
N ALA A 106 18.14 -10.77 25.77
CA ALA A 106 16.95 -10.42 25.00
C ALA A 106 17.35 -9.69 23.71
N VAL A 107 16.76 -10.09 22.59
CA VAL A 107 16.97 -9.47 21.27
C VAL A 107 15.78 -8.57 20.96
N TYR A 108 16.05 -7.35 20.51
CA TYR A 108 15.02 -6.40 20.07
C TYR A 108 15.41 -5.74 18.75
N GLY A 109 14.40 -5.33 17.98
CA GLY A 109 14.60 -4.61 16.72
C GLY A 109 14.67 -3.11 16.93
N VAL A 110 15.60 -2.46 16.22
CA VAL A 110 15.64 -1.00 16.10
C VAL A 110 15.29 -0.62 14.67
N ASN A 111 14.14 0.02 14.48
CA ASN A 111 13.66 0.45 13.18
C ASN A 111 13.91 1.94 12.91
N TYR A 112 13.69 2.38 11.67
CA TYR A 112 13.68 3.78 11.27
C TYR A 112 12.57 4.58 11.98
N ASP A 113 12.63 5.91 11.88
CA ASP A 113 11.63 6.79 12.49
C ASP A 113 10.23 6.54 11.91
N MET A 114 9.18 6.88 12.68
CA MET A 114 7.77 6.71 12.29
C MET A 114 7.44 7.42 10.98
N GLU A 115 8.07 8.56 10.72
CA GLU A 115 7.85 9.36 9.52
C GLU A 115 8.21 8.57 8.24
N TYR A 116 9.18 7.66 8.35
CA TYR A 116 9.60 6.78 7.26
C TYR A 116 8.72 5.52 7.12
N GLN A 117 7.84 5.23 8.09
CA GLN A 117 7.05 4.00 8.13
C GLN A 117 6.07 3.88 6.95
N TYR A 118 5.58 5.02 6.44
CA TYR A 118 4.60 5.08 5.35
C TYR A 118 5.19 5.65 4.06
N LEU A 119 6.52 5.71 3.93
CA LEU A 119 7.11 6.01 2.64
C LEU A 119 6.91 4.83 1.68
N GLY A 120 6.43 5.14 0.49
CA GLY A 120 6.13 4.17 -0.55
C GLY A 120 4.96 4.61 -1.41
N PHE A 121 4.58 3.77 -2.36
CA PHE A 121 3.38 4.00 -3.15
C PHE A 121 2.14 3.85 -2.27
N ASN A 122 1.20 4.79 -2.40
CA ASN A 122 -0.10 4.66 -1.76
C ASN A 122 -0.74 3.36 -2.30
N PRO A 123 -1.20 2.42 -1.45
CA PRO A 123 -1.87 1.20 -1.89
C PRO A 123 -3.08 1.48 -2.80
N ASP A 124 -3.72 2.65 -2.66
CA ASP A 124 -4.86 3.04 -3.50
C ASP A 124 -4.43 3.51 -4.90
N LEU A 125 -3.14 3.78 -5.13
CA LEU A 125 -2.64 4.27 -6.41
C LEU A 125 -2.90 3.26 -7.54
N GLU A 126 -2.70 1.97 -7.28
CA GLU A 126 -2.95 0.90 -8.26
C GLU A 126 -4.44 0.86 -8.66
N THR A 127 -5.32 1.08 -7.69
CA THR A 127 -6.77 1.12 -7.91
C THR A 127 -7.18 2.34 -8.74
N LEU A 128 -6.60 3.52 -8.46
CA LEU A 128 -6.86 4.75 -9.20
C LEU A 128 -6.34 4.67 -10.64
N VAL A 129 -5.15 4.09 -10.85
CA VAL A 129 -4.58 3.88 -12.18
C VAL A 129 -5.46 2.92 -12.99
N SER A 130 -5.91 1.83 -12.36
CA SER A 130 -6.83 0.87 -12.99
C SER A 130 -8.17 1.51 -13.37
N ALA A 131 -8.74 2.35 -12.50
CA ALA A 131 -10.01 3.04 -12.76
C ALA A 131 -9.91 4.11 -13.86
N THR A 132 -8.74 4.70 -14.06
CA THR A 132 -8.50 5.74 -15.08
C THR A 132 -7.94 5.20 -16.38
N ASN A 133 -7.82 3.87 -16.53
CA ASN A 133 -7.10 3.22 -17.64
C ASN A 133 -5.66 3.75 -17.82
N GLY A 134 -5.08 4.30 -16.74
CA GLY A 134 -3.70 4.79 -16.72
C GLY A 134 -2.70 3.63 -16.73
N LYS A 135 -1.43 3.95 -16.96
CA LYS A 135 -0.32 3.00 -16.80
C LYS A 135 0.58 3.47 -15.67
N LEU A 136 0.98 2.54 -14.80
CA LEU A 136 2.01 2.78 -13.79
C LEU A 136 3.37 2.47 -14.43
N PHE A 137 4.33 3.39 -14.29
CA PHE A 137 5.69 3.19 -14.74
C PHE A 137 6.62 3.23 -13.54
N GLN A 138 7.58 2.31 -13.50
CA GLN A 138 8.69 2.39 -12.57
C GLN A 138 9.72 3.44 -13.05
N PRO A 139 10.51 4.05 -12.15
CA PRO A 139 11.52 5.05 -12.52
C PRO A 139 12.50 4.57 -13.61
N GLU A 140 12.73 3.26 -13.71
CA GLU A 140 13.66 2.62 -14.64
C GLU A 140 13.05 2.40 -16.05
N GLN A 141 11.73 2.50 -16.22
CA GLN A 141 11.02 2.23 -17.48
C GLN A 141 10.91 3.47 -18.38
N ILE A 142 12.04 4.16 -18.59
CA ILE A 142 12.10 5.44 -19.31
C ILE A 142 11.58 5.31 -20.76
N ASP A 143 11.95 4.24 -21.45
CA ASP A 143 11.54 4.03 -22.85
C ASP A 143 10.02 3.85 -23.00
N GLU A 144 9.40 3.11 -22.08
CA GLU A 144 7.95 2.89 -22.08
C GLU A 144 7.17 4.19 -21.77
N ILE A 145 7.71 5.04 -20.88
CA ILE A 145 7.16 6.37 -20.61
C ILE A 145 7.19 7.22 -21.88
N VAL A 146 8.34 7.26 -22.57
CA VAL A 146 8.51 8.05 -23.79
C VAL A 146 7.57 7.56 -24.90
N GLU A 147 7.42 6.26 -25.06
CA GLU A 147 6.49 5.67 -26.04
C GLU A 147 5.03 5.98 -25.70
N HIS A 148 4.64 5.86 -24.42
CA HIS A 148 3.30 6.18 -23.99
C HIS A 148 2.96 7.67 -24.21
N VAL A 149 3.86 8.58 -23.85
CA VAL A 149 3.69 10.02 -24.08
C VAL A 149 3.57 10.33 -25.59
N LYS A 150 4.39 9.69 -26.43
CA LYS A 150 4.29 9.82 -27.89
C LYS A 150 2.95 9.33 -28.43
N SER A 151 2.41 8.24 -27.88
CA SER A 151 1.11 7.68 -28.30
C SER A 151 -0.08 8.57 -27.92
N VAL A 152 -0.06 9.17 -26.72
CA VAL A 152 -1.13 10.06 -26.22
C VAL A 152 -1.05 11.44 -26.89
N SER A 153 0.16 11.92 -27.20
CA SER A 153 0.40 13.22 -27.83
C SER A 153 0.10 13.23 -29.35
N ARG A 154 -0.12 12.07 -29.97
CA ARG A 154 -0.51 11.96 -31.38
C ARG A 154 -1.99 12.33 -31.54
N ARG A 155 -2.31 13.61 -31.34
CA ARG A 155 -3.61 14.21 -31.64
C ARG A 155 -3.83 14.07 -33.14
N VAL A 156 -4.66 13.12 -33.54
CA VAL A 156 -5.11 12.95 -34.92
C VAL A 156 -5.93 14.19 -35.29
N ILE A 157 -5.27 15.19 -35.87
CA ILE A 157 -5.97 16.27 -36.57
C ILE A 157 -6.54 15.60 -37.82
N SER A 158 -7.80 15.19 -37.73
CA SER A 158 -8.57 14.76 -38.89
C SER A 158 -8.89 16.00 -39.72
N GLU A 159 -7.94 16.42 -40.55
CA GLU A 159 -8.31 17.27 -41.69
C GLU A 159 -9.15 16.40 -42.62
N ARG A 160 -10.46 16.66 -42.67
CA ARG A 160 -11.31 16.20 -43.77
C ARG A 160 -10.75 16.80 -45.05
N THR A 161 -9.91 16.06 -45.76
CA THR A 161 -9.50 16.41 -47.12
C THR A 161 -10.76 16.36 -48.00
N SER A 162 -11.30 17.54 -48.27
CA SER A 162 -12.53 17.69 -49.04
C SER A 162 -12.23 17.51 -50.52
N PHE A 163 -12.77 16.44 -51.14
CA PHE A 163 -12.73 16.21 -52.59
C PHE A 163 -13.48 17.28 -53.40
N ARG A 164 -14.07 18.29 -52.75
CA ARG A 164 -14.77 19.42 -53.36
C ARG A 164 -13.99 20.04 -54.52
N ASN A 165 -12.68 20.23 -54.36
CA ASN A 165 -11.86 20.86 -55.38
C ASN A 165 -11.76 20.01 -56.67
N ILE A 166 -11.74 18.68 -56.53
CA ILE A 166 -11.71 17.76 -57.68
C ILE A 166 -13.06 17.78 -58.41
N PHE A 167 -14.19 17.78 -57.69
CA PHE A 167 -15.52 17.90 -58.29
C PHE A 167 -15.75 19.26 -58.96
N LEU A 168 -15.25 20.35 -58.37
CA LEU A 168 -15.30 21.70 -58.97
C LEU A 168 -14.56 21.75 -60.31
N ILE A 169 -13.35 21.19 -60.38
CA ILE A 169 -12.56 21.14 -61.61
C ILE A 169 -13.26 20.29 -62.67
N ALA A 170 -13.81 19.13 -62.29
CA ALA A 170 -14.54 18.26 -63.20
C ALA A 170 -15.77 18.95 -63.81
N ALA A 171 -16.56 19.66 -62.99
CA ALA A 171 -17.71 20.42 -63.46
C ALA A 171 -17.31 21.56 -64.41
N LEU A 172 -16.21 22.26 -64.12
CA LEU A 172 -15.68 23.32 -64.97
C LEU A 172 -15.31 22.78 -66.37
N ILE A 173 -14.60 21.64 -66.42
CA ILE A 173 -14.21 21.00 -67.69
C ILE A 173 -15.45 20.62 -68.50
N LEU A 174 -16.47 20.06 -67.85
CA LEU A 174 -17.71 19.63 -68.50
C LEU A 174 -18.44 20.80 -69.18
N ILE A 175 -18.53 21.96 -68.50
CA ILE A 175 -19.10 23.19 -69.06
C ILE A 175 -18.30 23.67 -70.28
N VAL A 176 -16.97 23.66 -70.19
CA VAL A 176 -16.12 24.09 -71.32
C VAL A 176 -16.32 23.19 -72.54
N ILE A 177 -16.40 21.86 -72.34
CA ILE A 177 -16.67 20.90 -73.41
C ILE A 177 -18.04 21.17 -74.03
N GLU A 178 -19.07 21.43 -73.22
CA GLU A 178 -20.41 21.73 -73.72
C GLU A 178 -20.42 23.00 -74.59
N ILE A 179 -19.78 24.08 -74.14
CA ILE A 179 -19.72 25.35 -74.87
C ILE A 179 -18.97 25.17 -76.20
N VAL A 180 -17.84 24.46 -76.20
CA VAL A 180 -17.06 24.18 -77.41
C VAL A 180 -17.88 23.34 -78.40
N GLY A 181 -18.54 22.28 -77.91
CA GLY A 181 -19.41 21.44 -78.74
C GLY A 181 -20.57 22.22 -79.36
N ARG A 182 -21.22 23.08 -78.57
CA ARG A 182 -22.33 23.93 -79.03
C ARG A 182 -21.84 24.94 -80.09
N ARG A 183 -20.67 25.54 -79.87
CA ARG A 183 -20.07 26.51 -80.80
C ARG A 183 -19.63 25.88 -82.13
N ILE A 184 -19.09 24.67 -82.10
CA ILE A 184 -18.75 23.92 -83.33
C ILE A 184 -20.03 23.58 -84.10
N ARG A 185 -21.11 23.18 -83.41
CA ARG A 185 -22.39 22.89 -84.07
C ARG A 185 -22.97 24.12 -84.77
N GLU A 186 -22.91 25.28 -84.12
CA GLU A 186 -23.40 26.54 -84.69
C GLU A 186 -22.58 27.03 -85.90
N THR A 187 -21.24 26.90 -85.86
CA THR A 187 -20.39 27.29 -87.01
C THR A 187 -20.54 26.36 -88.19
N TRP A 188 -20.83 25.07 -87.95
CA TRP A 188 -21.10 24.11 -89.02
C TRP A 188 -22.48 24.33 -89.66
N PHE A 189 -23.50 24.68 -88.86
CA PHE A 189 -24.87 24.91 -89.35
C PHE A 189 -25.04 26.23 -90.12
N LYS A 190 -24.17 27.23 -89.90
CA LYS A 190 -24.16 28.50 -90.67
C LYS A 190 -23.46 28.42 -92.04
N ARG A 191 -22.97 27.24 -92.43
CA ARG A 191 -22.13 27.03 -93.62
C ARG A 191 -22.80 26.16 -94.71
N HIS A 192 -24.11 25.98 -94.62
CA HIS A 192 -25.02 25.52 -95.69
C HIS A 192 -26.16 26.53 -95.82
#